data_AF-A0A1J5PVM6-F1
#
_entry.id   AF-A0A1J5PVM6-F1
#
_cell.length_a   1.000
_cell.length_b   1.000
_cell.length_c   1.000
_cell.angle_alpha   90.00
_cell.angle_beta   90.00
_cell.angle_gamma   90.00
#
_symmetry.space_group_name_H-M   'P 1'
#
loop_
_entity.id
_entity.type
_entity.pdbx_description
1 polymer ?
#
loop_
_entity_poly.entity_id
_entity_poly.type
_entity_poly.pdbx_seq_one_letter_code
_entity_poly.pdbx_strand_id
1 'polypeptide(L)'
;MAKHQINPQGGTKLTALDPVWDRVRSEAEDIVRREPELASFIYSTVLHHDRLEDSVVHRIAERLDHSALSGDLIRQTFDEALRDDPDLGNAFRADMVADLDIGAVERADRQGAIQRQLHVAGA
;
A
#
# COMPACT_ATOMS: atom_id res chain seq x y z
N MET A 1 20.07 -1.95 -48.67
CA MET A 1 18.98 -2.63 -47.94
C MET A 1 19.61 -3.52 -46.85
N ALA A 2 20.06 -2.93 -45.74
CA ALA A 2 20.66 -3.69 -44.63
C ALA A 2 19.64 -3.75 -43.48
N LYS A 3 19.08 -4.95 -43.25
CA LYS A 3 18.18 -5.22 -42.14
C LYS A 3 19.01 -5.31 -40.85
N HIS A 4 18.94 -4.28 -40.04
CA HIS A 4 19.47 -4.30 -38.68
C HIS A 4 18.53 -5.16 -37.82
N GLN A 5 18.88 -6.45 -37.66
CA GLN A 5 18.22 -7.32 -36.68
C GLN A 5 18.75 -6.96 -35.30
N ILE A 6 17.96 -6.21 -34.54
CA ILE A 6 18.16 -6.00 -33.10
C ILE A 6 17.62 -7.24 -32.39
N ASN A 7 18.53 -8.02 -31.80
CA ASN A 7 18.26 -9.18 -30.98
C ASN A 7 18.06 -8.72 -29.52
N PRO A 8 16.86 -8.79 -28.92
CA PRO A 8 16.66 -8.39 -27.53
C PRO A 8 16.99 -9.57 -26.61
N GLN A 9 18.28 -9.85 -26.40
CA GLN A 9 18.72 -10.80 -25.38
C GLN A 9 19.37 -10.03 -24.24
N GLY A 10 18.51 -9.61 -23.32
CA GLY A 10 18.86 -8.81 -22.16
C GLY A 10 17.59 -8.37 -21.43
N GLY A 11 16.72 -9.32 -21.11
CA GLY A 11 15.52 -9.06 -20.31
C GLY A 11 15.94 -8.71 -18.89
N THR A 12 16.37 -7.47 -18.66
CA THR A 12 16.35 -6.86 -17.34
C THR A 12 14.90 -7.02 -16.87
N LYS A 13 14.67 -7.87 -15.87
CA LYS A 13 13.36 -8.05 -15.26
C LYS A 13 12.93 -6.65 -14.82
N LEU A 14 12.05 -6.02 -15.58
CA LEU A 14 11.47 -4.73 -15.22
C LEU A 14 10.76 -4.97 -13.90
N THR A 15 11.39 -4.58 -12.79
CA THR A 15 10.73 -4.58 -11.50
C THR A 15 9.55 -3.62 -11.65
N ALA A 16 8.33 -4.17 -11.59
CA ALA A 16 7.14 -3.36 -11.58
C ALA A 16 7.23 -2.44 -10.35
N LEU A 17 7.26 -1.13 -10.59
CA LEU A 17 7.24 -0.13 -9.53
C LEU A 17 5.81 -0.06 -8.99
N ASP A 18 5.66 -0.20 -7.68
CA ASP A 18 4.37 -0.08 -6.98
C ASP A 18 4.43 1.06 -5.96
N PRO A 19 4.19 2.31 -6.40
CA PRO A 19 4.35 3.48 -5.55
C PRO A 19 3.35 3.52 -4.38
N VAL A 20 2.21 2.82 -4.49
CA VAL A 20 1.23 2.71 -3.40
C VAL A 20 1.83 1.84 -2.30
N TRP A 21 2.34 0.67 -2.65
CA TRP A 21 2.95 -0.23 -1.67
C TRP A 21 4.20 0.35 -1.03
N ASP A 22 5.08 0.97 -1.83
CA ASP A 22 6.29 1.64 -1.33
C ASP A 22 5.95 2.70 -0.27
N ARG A 23 4.90 3.48 -0.52
CA ARG A 23 4.42 4.49 0.42
C ARG A 23 3.89 3.87 1.71
N VAL A 24 3.06 2.82 1.61
CA VAL A 24 2.52 2.11 2.78
C VAL A 24 3.64 1.55 3.65
N ARG A 25 4.65 0.92 3.04
CA ARG A 25 5.83 0.41 3.77
C ARG A 25 6.61 1.53 4.44
N SER A 26 6.86 2.63 3.74
CA SER A 26 7.57 3.78 4.32
C SER A 26 6.81 4.36 5.51
N GLU A 27 5.49 4.54 5.42
CA GLU A 27 4.67 5.06 6.52
C GLU A 27 4.65 4.07 7.71
N ALA A 28 4.61 2.76 7.44
CA ALA A 28 4.72 1.73 8.46
C ALA A 28 6.08 1.76 9.19
N GLU A 29 7.19 1.89 8.46
CA GLU A 29 8.53 2.03 9.07
C GLU A 29 8.64 3.29 9.91
N ASP A 30 8.07 4.40 9.46
CA ASP A 30 8.00 5.66 10.21
C ASP A 30 7.24 5.48 11.54
N ILE A 31 6.10 4.77 11.52
CA ILE A 31 5.33 4.46 12.73
C ILE A 31 6.15 3.62 13.69
N VAL A 32 6.81 2.55 13.24
CA VAL A 32 7.65 1.70 14.10
C VAL A 32 8.76 2.49 14.78
N ARG A 33 9.36 3.46 14.08
CA ARG A 33 10.40 4.32 14.68
C ARG A 33 9.85 5.30 15.71
N ARG A 34 8.61 5.76 15.56
CA ARG A 34 7.97 6.75 16.45
C ARG A 34 7.28 6.10 17.65
N GLU A 35 6.70 4.92 17.44
CA GLU A 35 5.84 4.20 18.39
C GLU A 35 6.29 2.72 18.48
N PRO A 36 7.41 2.42 19.15
CA PRO A 36 7.97 1.06 19.23
C PRO A 36 7.00 0.03 19.86
N GLU A 37 6.08 0.44 20.71
CA GLU A 37 5.03 -0.38 21.30
C GLU A 37 4.08 -0.99 20.25
N LEU A 38 3.94 -0.36 19.07
CA LEU A 38 3.16 -0.89 17.95
C LEU A 38 4.00 -1.75 17.00
N ALA A 39 5.31 -1.88 17.22
CA ALA A 39 6.23 -2.48 16.25
C ALA A 39 5.82 -3.90 15.83
N SER A 40 5.49 -4.77 16.79
CA SER A 40 5.10 -6.16 16.51
C SER A 40 3.86 -6.23 15.62
N PHE A 41 2.87 -5.37 15.88
CA PHE A 41 1.64 -5.32 15.11
C PHE A 41 1.84 -4.78 13.70
N ILE A 42 2.61 -3.71 13.54
CA ILE A 42 2.93 -3.14 12.22
C ILE A 42 3.79 -4.11 11.42
N TYR A 43 4.71 -4.81 12.07
CA TYR A 43 5.53 -5.82 11.40
C TYR A 43 4.68 -6.99 10.92
N SER A 44 3.80 -7.53 11.76
CA SER A 44 2.94 -8.66 11.38
C SER A 44 1.92 -8.29 10.30
N THR A 45 1.45 -7.04 10.26
CA THR A 45 0.39 -6.62 9.33
C THR A 45 0.89 -6.00 8.03
N VAL A 46 2.11 -5.46 7.99
CA VAL A 46 2.63 -4.73 6.81
C VAL A 46 4.05 -5.17 6.47
N LEU A 47 5.02 -4.97 7.37
CA LEU A 47 6.44 -5.04 6.99
C LEU A 47 6.94 -6.45 6.68
N HIS A 48 6.27 -7.48 7.20
CA HIS A 48 6.57 -8.88 6.91
C HIS A 48 6.11 -9.35 5.53
N HIS A 49 5.18 -8.63 4.89
CA HIS A 49 4.63 -9.01 3.59
C HIS A 49 5.46 -8.43 2.45
N ASP A 50 5.51 -9.14 1.31
CA ASP A 50 6.23 -8.68 0.12
C ASP A 50 5.35 -7.84 -0.80
N ARG A 51 4.03 -8.06 -0.77
CA ARG A 51 3.05 -7.40 -1.63
C ARG A 51 1.94 -6.74 -0.83
N LEU A 52 1.32 -5.72 -1.41
CA LEU A 52 0.17 -5.04 -0.84
C LEU A 52 -1.00 -6.02 -0.61
N GLU A 53 -1.27 -6.88 -1.58
CA GLU A 53 -2.39 -7.82 -1.52
C GLU A 53 -2.29 -8.72 -0.31
N ASP A 54 -1.09 -9.25 -0.01
CA ASP A 54 -0.85 -10.15 1.11
C ASP A 54 -1.12 -9.44 2.45
N SER A 55 -0.70 -8.17 2.58
CA SER A 55 -0.93 -7.35 3.77
C SER A 55 -2.43 -7.05 3.98
N VAL A 56 -3.13 -6.67 2.91
CA VAL A 56 -4.57 -6.38 2.95
C VAL A 56 -5.36 -7.64 3.32
N VAL A 57 -5.08 -8.76 2.66
CA VAL A 57 -5.75 -10.04 2.90
C VAL A 57 -5.48 -10.53 4.32
N HIS A 58 -4.25 -10.44 4.82
CA HIS A 58 -3.94 -10.77 6.21
C HIS A 58 -4.76 -9.93 7.19
N ARG A 59 -4.86 -8.61 6.97
CA ARG A 59 -5.64 -7.73 7.84
C ARG A 59 -7.14 -8.01 7.81
N ILE A 60 -7.68 -8.36 6.64
CA ILE A 60 -9.09 -8.75 6.50
C ILE A 60 -9.33 -10.09 7.22
N ALA A 61 -8.47 -11.08 7.00
CA ALA A 61 -8.58 -12.39 7.62
C ALA A 61 -8.55 -12.31 9.14
N GLU A 62 -7.59 -11.59 9.73
CA GLU A 62 -7.50 -11.38 11.19
C GLU A 62 -8.74 -10.71 11.78
N ARG A 63 -9.37 -9.78 11.03
CA ARG A 63 -10.58 -9.08 11.49
C ARG A 63 -11.85 -9.90 11.39
N LEU A 64 -11.90 -10.83 10.44
CA LEU A 64 -13.06 -11.65 10.14
C LEU A 64 -12.96 -13.08 10.70
N ASP A 65 -11.81 -13.45 11.29
CA ASP A 65 -11.62 -14.77 11.90
C ASP A 65 -12.60 -14.99 13.06
N HIS A 66 -13.38 -16.06 12.96
CA HIS A 66 -14.25 -16.51 14.03
C HIS A 66 -14.58 -18.01 13.90
N SER A 67 -15.21 -18.60 14.91
CA SER A 67 -15.46 -20.05 14.99
C SER A 67 -16.27 -20.67 13.84
N ALA A 68 -16.97 -19.86 13.06
CA ALA A 68 -17.76 -20.30 11.90
C ALA A 68 -17.06 -20.01 10.56
N LEU A 69 -16.01 -19.20 10.55
CA LEU A 69 -15.22 -18.87 9.37
C LEU A 69 -13.78 -18.57 9.80
N SER A 70 -12.87 -19.51 9.54
CA SER A 70 -11.47 -19.32 9.92
C SER A 70 -10.76 -18.32 9.03
N GLY A 71 -9.85 -17.54 9.61
CA GLY A 71 -8.96 -16.64 8.88
C GLY A 71 -8.16 -17.37 7.79
N ASP A 72 -7.78 -18.62 8.02
CA ASP A 72 -7.09 -19.46 7.03
C ASP A 72 -7.93 -19.69 5.77
N LEU A 73 -9.23 -19.97 5.91
CA LEU A 73 -10.13 -20.17 4.78
C LEU A 73 -10.34 -18.85 4.02
N ILE A 74 -10.40 -17.73 4.74
CA ILE A 74 -10.49 -16.40 4.13
C ILE A 74 -9.25 -16.13 3.28
N ARG A 75 -8.04 -16.34 3.82
CA ARG A 75 -6.78 -16.16 3.09
C ARG A 75 -6.73 -17.03 1.83
N GLN A 76 -7.05 -18.31 1.97
CA GLN A 76 -7.10 -19.23 0.82
C GLN A 76 -8.05 -18.74 -0.28
N THR A 77 -9.25 -18.29 0.11
CA THR A 77 -10.25 -17.81 -0.85
C THR A 77 -9.77 -16.55 -1.58
N PHE A 78 -9.10 -15.63 -0.87
CA PHE A 78 -8.50 -14.46 -1.51
C PHE A 78 -7.32 -14.80 -2.41
N ASP A 79 -6.47 -15.76 -2.04
CA ASP A 79 -5.36 -16.22 -2.87
C ASP A 79 -5.87 -16.82 -4.18
N GLU A 80 -6.96 -17.59 -4.13
CA GLU A 80 -7.66 -18.12 -5.30
C GLU A 80 -8.24 -16.97 -6.15
N ALA A 81 -8.95 -16.03 -5.53
CA ALA A 81 -9.54 -14.89 -6.24
C ALA A 81 -8.50 -14.00 -6.93
N LEU A 82 -7.38 -13.70 -6.26
CA LEU A 82 -6.28 -12.90 -6.83
C LEU A 82 -5.53 -13.62 -7.95
N ARG A 83 -5.52 -14.96 -7.91
CA ARG A 83 -4.96 -15.78 -8.99
C ARG A 83 -5.86 -15.80 -10.21
N ASP A 84 -7.17 -15.90 -10.00
CA ASP A 84 -8.18 -15.96 -11.06
C ASP A 84 -8.44 -14.58 -11.68
N ASP A 85 -8.38 -13.51 -10.88
CA ASP A 85 -8.53 -12.13 -11.29
C ASP A 85 -7.39 -11.24 -10.72
N PRO A 86 -6.26 -11.12 -11.44
CA PRO A 86 -5.16 -10.25 -11.03
C PRO A 86 -5.52 -8.75 -10.96
N ASP A 87 -6.58 -8.29 -11.64
CA ASP A 87 -7.01 -6.89 -11.60
C ASP A 87 -7.62 -6.51 -10.24
N LEU A 88 -8.00 -7.50 -9.42
CA LEU A 88 -8.39 -7.26 -8.03
C LEU A 88 -7.28 -6.56 -7.22
N GLY A 89 -6.01 -6.86 -7.51
CA GLY A 89 -4.88 -6.12 -6.92
C GLY A 89 -4.84 -4.65 -7.34
N ASN A 90 -5.24 -4.33 -8.57
CA ASN A 90 -5.36 -2.95 -9.04
C ASN A 90 -6.52 -2.24 -8.35
N ALA A 91 -7.63 -2.93 -8.08
CA ALA A 91 -8.76 -2.39 -7.32
C ALA A 91 -8.35 -2.00 -5.89
N PHE A 92 -7.56 -2.83 -5.19
CA PHE A 92 -7.03 -2.46 -3.86
C PHE A 92 -6.22 -1.16 -3.90
N ARG A 93 -5.34 -1.01 -4.90
CA ARG A 93 -4.54 0.21 -5.06
C ARG A 93 -5.41 1.42 -5.39
N ALA A 94 -6.41 1.26 -6.24
CA ALA A 94 -7.35 2.32 -6.59
C ALA A 94 -8.11 2.83 -5.36
N ASP A 95 -8.62 1.92 -4.53
CA ASP A 95 -9.33 2.27 -3.29
C ASP A 95 -8.43 3.02 -2.30
N MET A 96 -7.17 2.58 -2.14
CA MET A 96 -6.21 3.27 -1.28
C MET A 96 -5.86 4.67 -1.78
N VAL A 97 -5.68 4.83 -3.10
CA VAL A 97 -5.41 6.14 -3.70
C VAL A 97 -6.59 7.08 -3.52
N ALA A 98 -7.82 6.58 -3.65
CA ALA A 98 -9.04 7.37 -3.44
C ALA A 98 -9.09 7.99 -2.02
N ASP A 99 -8.72 7.23 -0.98
CA ASP A 99 -8.67 7.74 0.39
C ASP A 99 -7.49 8.71 0.61
N LEU A 100 -6.32 8.38 0.05
CA LEU A 100 -5.11 9.20 0.11
C LEU A 100 -5.28 10.59 -0.54
N ASP A 101 -6.04 10.69 -1.63
CA ASP A 101 -6.31 11.94 -2.35
C ASP A 101 -7.17 12.89 -1.51
N ILE A 102 -8.21 12.38 -0.85
CA ILE A 102 -9.08 13.17 0.03
C ILE A 102 -8.29 13.70 1.24
N GLY A 103 -7.41 12.89 1.84
CA GLY A 103 -6.55 13.29 2.96
C GLY A 103 -5.39 14.24 2.59
N ALA A 104 -4.99 14.31 1.30
CA ALA A 104 -3.98 15.26 0.83
C ALA A 104 -4.55 16.68 0.71
N VAL A 105 -5.79 16.80 0.21
CA VAL A 105 -6.51 18.08 0.14
C VAL A 105 -6.68 18.68 1.54
N GLU A 106 -7.05 17.88 2.53
CA GLU A 106 -7.24 18.37 3.90
C GLU A 106 -5.92 18.79 4.58
N ARG A 107 -4.83 18.05 4.34
CA ARG A 107 -3.49 18.43 4.84
C ARG A 107 -2.97 19.72 4.21
N ALA A 108 -3.20 19.90 2.90
CA ALA A 108 -2.83 21.12 2.18
C ALA A 108 -3.64 22.34 2.66
N ASP A 109 -4.94 22.18 2.89
CA ASP A 109 -5.78 23.27 3.41
C ASP A 109 -5.38 23.67 4.84
N ARG A 110 -5.09 22.68 5.71
CA ARG A 110 -4.63 22.92 7.09
C ARG A 110 -3.27 23.62 7.14
N GLN A 111 -2.31 23.24 6.29
CA GLN A 111 -1.02 23.94 6.19
C GLN A 111 -1.17 25.36 5.61
N GLY A 112 -2.04 25.56 4.63
CA GLY A 112 -2.35 26.88 4.08
C GLY A 112 -3.05 27.81 5.08
N ALA A 113 -3.85 27.28 6.00
CA ALA A 113 -4.47 28.04 7.08
C ALA A 113 -3.44 28.50 8.13
N ILE A 114 -2.51 27.62 8.51
CA ILE A 114 -1.44 27.91 9.47
C ILE A 114 -0.49 28.98 8.91
N GLN A 115 -0.11 28.90 7.62
CA GLN A 115 0.79 29.88 7.00
C GLN A 115 0.14 31.27 6.91
N ARG A 116 -1.18 31.35 6.68
CA ARG A 116 -1.92 32.62 6.66
C ARG A 116 -2.02 33.27 8.04
N GLN A 117 -2.23 32.49 9.11
CA GLN A 117 -2.26 33.02 10.48
C GLN A 117 -0.90 33.55 10.94
N LEU A 118 0.20 32.88 10.57
CA LEU A 118 1.55 33.35 10.88
C LEU A 118 1.93 34.64 10.13
N HIS A 119 1.41 34.85 8.92
CA HIS A 119 1.64 36.08 8.16
C HIS A 119 0.85 37.28 8.72
N VAL A 120 -0.37 37.05 9.24
CA VAL A 120 -1.20 38.11 9.86
C VAL A 120 -0.70 38.50 11.26
N ALA A 121 -0.11 37.58 12.01
CA ALA A 121 0.45 37.85 13.33
C ALA A 121 1.85 38.51 13.29
N GLY A 122 2.45 38.66 12.10
CA GLY A 122 3.76 39.27 11.89
C GLY A 122 3.74 40.69 11.32
N ALA A 123 2.57 41.33 11.22
CA ALA A 123 2.36 42.71 10.76
C ALA A 123 1.68 43.54 11.85
#